data_AF-A0A0Q6EVH5-F1
#
_entry.id   AF-A0A0Q6EVH5-F1
#
_cell.length_a   1.000
_cell.length_b   1.000
_cell.length_c   1.000
_cell.angle_alpha   90.00
_cell.angle_beta   90.00
_cell.angle_gamma   90.00
#
_symmetry.space_group_name_H-M   'P 1'
#
loop_
_entity.id
_entity.type
_entity.pdbx_description
1 polymer ?
#
loop_
_entity_poly.entity_id
_entity_poly.type
_entity_poly.pdbx_seq_one_letter_code
_entity_poly.pdbx_strand_id
1 'polypeptide(L)'
;MSLLKTFFQSRRGNFAVIAALATVPIVIGIGGSVDYAKMIAERRKVLGSLDAAILAGAKAPPGNEVATANAFFAANMGADAKTYKPTFTLTTTGDITGAVSGSAPTSFLKLAQIPKLDFNVANKASLPKIISVTFTPTGASGWYPKTIFVFTKDKDGKILMKKDVITYDYNIVSGKKTIVPPLKSASETYVLGSTYDTFGVGMIVWDQFQDQRKGSTKTYWSDAADASKRLQVVGKCRPTQENHWEDGGDTNYKDFEYDLTCNSDNKALYVSQ
;
A
#
# COMPACT_ATOMS: atom_id res chain seq x y z
N MET A 1 -65.32 58.15 -14.58
CA MET A 1 -63.83 58.27 -14.59
C MET A 1 -63.18 57.87 -13.24
N SER A 2 -63.74 56.89 -12.51
CA SER A 2 -63.26 56.51 -11.16
C SER A 2 -62.40 55.24 -11.16
N LEU A 3 -62.72 54.26 -12.01
CA LEU A 3 -62.06 52.93 -12.05
C LEU A 3 -60.56 52.97 -12.42
N LEU A 4 -60.14 53.88 -13.30
CA LEU A 4 -58.73 54.04 -13.68
C LEU A 4 -57.87 54.58 -12.52
N LYS A 5 -58.42 55.46 -11.66
CA LYS A 5 -57.71 55.94 -10.46
C LYS A 5 -57.54 54.83 -9.42
N THR A 6 -58.54 53.96 -9.25
CA THR A 6 -58.47 52.81 -8.33
C THR A 6 -57.49 51.74 -8.82
N PHE A 7 -57.33 51.58 -10.14
CA PHE A 7 -56.32 50.70 -10.74
C PHE A 7 -54.89 51.22 -10.49
N PHE A 8 -54.64 52.52 -10.73
CA PHE A 8 -53.33 53.14 -10.44
C PHE A 8 -53.01 53.28 -8.95
N GLN A 9 -54.00 53.29 -8.05
CA GLN A 9 -53.80 53.28 -6.59
C GLN A 9 -53.68 51.87 -5.98
N SER A 10 -53.87 50.81 -6.77
CA SER A 10 -53.84 49.43 -6.27
C SER A 10 -52.43 48.94 -5.99
N ARG A 11 -51.94 49.19 -4.76
CA ARG A 11 -50.65 48.69 -4.23
C ARG A 11 -50.53 47.16 -4.22
N ARG A 12 -51.65 46.45 -4.29
CA ARG A 12 -51.70 44.97 -4.37
C ARG A 12 -51.02 44.42 -5.63
N GLY A 13 -51.07 45.14 -6.75
CA GLY A 13 -50.38 44.73 -8.00
C GLY A 13 -48.86 44.85 -7.90
N ASN A 14 -48.36 45.92 -7.28
CA ASN A 14 -46.92 46.13 -7.08
C ASN A 14 -46.31 45.08 -6.13
N PHE A 15 -47.04 44.70 -5.08
CA PHE A 15 -46.61 43.61 -4.19
C PHE A 15 -46.49 42.28 -4.94
N ALA A 16 -47.45 41.94 -5.79
CA ALA A 16 -47.39 40.70 -6.58
C ALA A 16 -46.18 40.66 -7.53
N VAL A 17 -45.86 41.78 -8.17
CA VAL A 17 -44.70 41.91 -9.07
C VAL A 17 -43.38 41.81 -8.29
N ILE A 18 -43.24 42.53 -7.17
CA ILE A 18 -42.03 42.46 -6.33
C ILE A 18 -41.87 41.06 -5.72
N ALA A 19 -42.94 40.45 -5.24
CA ALA A 19 -42.92 39.09 -4.71
C ALA A 19 -42.52 38.07 -5.80
N ALA A 20 -43.05 38.21 -7.02
CA ALA A 20 -42.68 37.35 -8.14
C ALA A 20 -41.19 37.48 -8.49
N LEU A 21 -40.66 38.71 -8.55
CA LEU A 21 -39.25 38.97 -8.82
C LEU A 21 -38.34 38.49 -7.68
N ALA A 22 -38.74 38.66 -6.42
CA ALA A 22 -37.99 38.21 -5.25
C ALA A 22 -38.01 36.68 -5.08
N THR A 23 -39.03 36.00 -5.60
CA THR A 23 -39.13 34.54 -5.52
C THR A 23 -38.01 33.86 -6.32
N VAL A 24 -37.59 34.44 -7.44
CA VAL A 24 -36.52 33.89 -8.29
C VAL A 24 -35.20 33.68 -7.53
N PRO A 25 -34.57 34.72 -6.92
CA PRO A 25 -33.34 34.53 -6.16
C PRO A 25 -33.52 33.66 -4.92
N ILE A 26 -34.70 33.65 -4.28
CA ILE A 26 -34.98 32.77 -3.13
C ILE A 26 -34.98 31.30 -3.56
N VAL A 27 -35.67 30.96 -4.65
CA VAL A 27 -35.71 29.60 -5.21
C VAL A 27 -34.33 29.17 -5.67
N ILE A 28 -33.56 30.06 -6.30
CA ILE A 28 -32.16 29.78 -6.67
C ILE A 28 -31.31 29.51 -5.44
N GLY A 29 -31.46 30.28 -4.35
CA GLY A 29 -30.69 30.08 -3.12
C GLY A 29 -30.98 28.74 -2.42
N ILE A 30 -32.27 28.43 -2.23
CA ILE A 30 -32.69 27.16 -1.60
C ILE A 30 -32.37 25.99 -2.52
N GLY A 31 -32.72 26.10 -3.80
CA GLY A 31 -32.48 25.07 -4.81
C GLY A 31 -30.99 24.82 -5.07
N GLY A 32 -30.16 25.86 -4.99
CA GLY A 32 -28.71 25.73 -5.09
C GLY A 32 -28.11 24.90 -3.98
N SER A 33 -28.66 24.98 -2.77
CA SER A 33 -28.27 24.10 -1.66
C SER A 33 -28.58 22.62 -1.96
N VAL A 34 -29.71 22.35 -2.61
CA VAL A 34 -30.08 20.99 -3.04
C VAL A 34 -29.16 20.48 -4.14
N ASP A 35 -28.84 21.31 -5.12
CA ASP A 35 -27.89 20.95 -6.19
C ASP A 35 -26.49 20.67 -5.62
N TYR A 36 -26.04 21.48 -4.65
CA TYR A 36 -24.78 21.26 -3.96
C TYR A 36 -24.76 19.95 -3.16
N ALA A 37 -25.85 19.63 -2.45
CA ALA A 37 -25.99 18.37 -1.72
C ALA A 37 -25.93 17.16 -2.67
N LYS A 38 -26.57 17.25 -3.84
CA LYS A 38 -26.47 16.23 -4.89
C LYS A 38 -25.05 16.06 -5.40
N MET A 39 -24.34 17.16 -5.68
CA MET A 39 -22.93 17.11 -6.07
C MET A 39 -22.05 16.42 -5.02
N ILE A 40 -22.26 16.72 -3.73
CA ILE A 40 -21.52 16.05 -2.65
C ILE A 40 -21.83 14.54 -2.60
N ALA A 41 -23.08 14.14 -2.83
CA ALA A 41 -23.44 12.72 -2.87
C ALA A 41 -22.70 11.99 -4.01
N GLU A 42 -22.69 12.56 -5.21
CA GLU A 42 -21.93 12.02 -6.35
C GLU A 42 -20.42 11.99 -6.08
N ARG A 43 -19.87 13.08 -5.54
CA ARG A 43 -18.45 13.15 -5.17
C ARG A 43 -18.05 12.03 -4.21
N ARG A 44 -18.90 11.70 -3.22
CA ARG A 44 -18.66 10.60 -2.27
C ARG A 44 -18.70 9.23 -2.93
N LYS A 45 -19.63 8.99 -3.85
CA LYS A 45 -19.70 7.74 -4.63
C LYS A 45 -18.44 7.52 -5.46
N VAL A 46 -17.97 8.57 -6.16
CA VAL A 46 -16.73 8.51 -6.94
C VAL A 46 -15.52 8.30 -6.04
N LEU A 47 -15.45 9.00 -4.90
CA LEU A 47 -14.37 8.84 -3.93
C LEU A 47 -14.29 7.41 -3.38
N GLY A 48 -15.40 6.81 -2.97
CA GLY A 48 -15.40 5.43 -2.48
C GLY A 48 -14.93 4.42 -3.53
N SER A 49 -15.31 4.64 -4.79
CA SER A 49 -14.86 3.80 -5.91
C SER A 49 -13.37 4.00 -6.22
N LEU A 50 -12.88 5.23 -6.11
CA LEU A 50 -11.47 5.58 -6.25
C LEU A 50 -10.62 4.92 -5.16
N ASP A 51 -11.06 4.95 -3.90
CA ASP A 51 -10.33 4.36 -2.78
C ASP A 51 -10.18 2.84 -2.93
N ALA A 52 -11.27 2.16 -3.32
CA ALA A 52 -11.25 0.73 -3.60
C ALA A 52 -10.31 0.39 -4.77
N ALA A 53 -10.31 1.21 -5.83
CA ALA A 53 -9.44 1.03 -6.99
C ALA A 53 -7.95 1.21 -6.66
N ILE A 54 -7.61 2.26 -5.90
CA ILE A 54 -6.24 2.54 -5.46
C ILE A 54 -5.75 1.39 -4.56
N LEU A 55 -6.57 0.91 -3.62
CA LEU A 55 -6.19 -0.20 -2.75
C LEU A 55 -6.00 -1.51 -3.53
N ALA A 56 -6.86 -1.78 -4.51
CA ALA A 56 -6.73 -2.95 -5.37
C ALA A 56 -5.47 -2.89 -6.24
N GLY A 57 -5.17 -1.72 -6.81
CA GLY A 57 -3.94 -1.48 -7.55
C GLY A 57 -2.70 -1.63 -6.68
N ALA A 58 -2.74 -1.11 -5.45
CA ALA A 58 -1.63 -1.28 -4.50
C ALA A 58 -1.36 -2.75 -4.17
N LYS A 59 -2.38 -3.61 -4.14
CA LYS A 59 -2.24 -5.06 -3.88
C LYS A 59 -1.90 -5.88 -5.13
N ALA A 60 -1.87 -5.27 -6.32
CA ALA A 60 -1.62 -5.98 -7.56
C ALA A 60 -0.15 -6.44 -7.66
N PRO A 61 0.15 -7.46 -8.47
CA PRO A 61 1.52 -7.82 -8.80
C PRO A 61 2.27 -6.65 -9.46
N PRO A 62 3.60 -6.56 -9.27
CA PRO A 62 4.42 -5.53 -9.89
C PRO A 62 4.21 -5.43 -11.41
N GLY A 63 3.98 -4.22 -11.91
CA GLY A 63 3.72 -3.93 -13.32
C GLY A 63 2.25 -3.94 -13.73
N ASN A 64 1.33 -4.38 -12.85
CA ASN A 64 -0.11 -4.42 -13.12
C ASN A 64 -0.92 -3.41 -12.29
N GLU A 65 -0.30 -2.64 -11.40
CA GLU A 65 -0.96 -1.80 -10.39
C GLU A 65 -1.94 -0.80 -11.01
N VAL A 66 -1.49 -0.06 -12.02
CA VAL A 66 -2.30 0.93 -12.74
C VAL A 66 -3.42 0.24 -13.54
N ALA A 67 -3.15 -0.89 -14.18
CA ALA A 67 -4.14 -1.64 -14.95
C ALA A 67 -5.24 -2.21 -14.05
N THR A 68 -4.85 -2.79 -12.90
CA THR A 68 -5.77 -3.30 -11.89
C THR A 68 -6.60 -2.17 -11.27
N ALA A 69 -5.99 -1.04 -10.92
CA ALA A 69 -6.74 0.11 -10.40
C ALA A 69 -7.80 0.61 -11.40
N ASN A 70 -7.44 0.74 -12.68
CA ASN A 70 -8.39 1.12 -13.73
C ASN A 70 -9.55 0.12 -13.86
N ALA A 71 -9.25 -1.19 -13.88
CA ALA A 71 -10.26 -2.23 -13.98
C ALA A 71 -11.21 -2.23 -12.78
N PHE A 72 -10.68 -2.10 -11.56
CA PHE A 72 -11.49 -2.01 -10.34
C PHE A 72 -12.35 -0.75 -10.30
N PHE A 73 -11.82 0.40 -10.71
CA PHE A 73 -12.59 1.63 -10.79
C PHE A 73 -13.76 1.49 -11.78
N ALA A 74 -13.49 0.95 -12.97
CA ALA A 74 -14.52 0.73 -13.98
C ALA A 74 -15.60 -0.25 -13.50
N ALA A 75 -15.20 -1.32 -12.80
CA ALA A 75 -16.14 -2.29 -12.22
C ALA A 75 -17.03 -1.65 -11.15
N ASN A 76 -16.46 -0.85 -10.24
CA ASN A 76 -17.21 -0.19 -9.16
C ASN A 76 -18.17 0.89 -9.66
N MET A 77 -17.78 1.60 -10.72
CA MET A 77 -18.61 2.67 -11.31
C MET A 77 -19.62 2.13 -12.33
N GLY A 78 -19.44 0.92 -12.86
CA GLY A 78 -20.34 0.32 -13.84
C GLY A 78 -20.52 1.19 -15.09
N ALA A 79 -21.77 1.43 -15.50
CA ALA A 79 -22.08 2.26 -16.65
C ALA A 79 -21.57 3.71 -16.51
N ASP A 80 -21.51 4.22 -15.28
CA ASP A 80 -21.10 5.59 -14.99
C ASP A 80 -19.59 5.81 -15.24
N ALA A 81 -18.80 4.73 -15.30
CA ALA A 81 -17.35 4.78 -15.51
C ALA A 81 -16.97 5.57 -16.78
N LYS A 82 -17.80 5.51 -17.83
CA LYS A 82 -17.57 6.20 -19.12
C LYS A 82 -17.67 7.73 -19.01
N THR A 83 -18.33 8.23 -17.97
CA THR A 83 -18.53 9.66 -17.72
C THR A 83 -17.34 10.28 -16.98
N TYR A 84 -16.50 9.45 -16.35
CA TYR A 84 -15.35 9.88 -15.57
C TYR A 84 -14.05 9.52 -16.28
N LYS A 85 -13.03 10.36 -16.13
CA LYS A 85 -11.68 10.09 -16.65
C LYS A 85 -10.73 9.91 -15.48
N PRO A 86 -10.65 8.71 -14.89
CA PRO A 86 -9.71 8.46 -13.81
C PRO A 86 -8.28 8.50 -14.35
N THR A 87 -7.38 9.07 -13.57
CA THR A 87 -5.94 9.01 -13.79
C THR A 87 -5.30 8.29 -12.62
N PHE A 88 -4.66 7.16 -12.88
CA PHE A 88 -3.88 6.42 -11.89
C PHE A 88 -2.41 6.47 -12.27
N THR A 89 -1.55 6.71 -11.28
CA THR A 89 -0.10 6.72 -11.46
C THR A 89 0.59 5.97 -10.33
N LEU A 90 1.66 5.26 -10.69
CA LEU A 90 2.59 4.67 -9.73
C LEU A 90 3.76 5.64 -9.54
N THR A 91 4.03 6.03 -8.30
CA THR A 91 5.18 6.88 -7.97
C THR A 91 6.45 6.05 -7.91
N THR A 92 7.60 6.72 -8.02
CA THR A 92 8.93 6.09 -7.85
C THR A 92 9.14 5.50 -6.45
N THR A 93 8.33 5.89 -5.47
CA THR A 93 8.33 5.35 -4.11
C THR A 93 7.46 4.10 -3.94
N GLY A 94 6.80 3.63 -5.01
CA GLY A 94 5.90 2.46 -4.98
C GLY A 94 4.49 2.77 -4.49
N ASP A 95 4.12 4.05 -4.42
CA ASP A 95 2.77 4.47 -4.05
C ASP A 95 1.89 4.56 -5.28
N ILE A 96 0.64 4.13 -5.16
CA ILE A 96 -0.35 4.36 -6.21
C ILE A 96 -1.21 5.57 -5.86
N THR A 97 -1.29 6.53 -6.77
CA THR A 97 -2.17 7.69 -6.65
C THR A 97 -3.27 7.60 -7.70
N GLY A 98 -4.45 8.09 -7.34
CA GLY A 98 -5.58 8.16 -8.24
C GLY A 98 -6.26 9.52 -8.13
N ALA A 99 -6.68 10.07 -9.26
CA ALA A 99 -7.47 11.29 -9.32
C ALA A 99 -8.61 11.14 -10.34
N VAL A 100 -9.75 11.74 -10.05
CA VAL A 100 -10.92 11.74 -10.92
C VAL A 100 -11.57 13.12 -10.89
N SER A 101 -11.83 13.65 -12.08
CA SER A 101 -12.66 14.83 -12.27
C SER A 101 -14.06 14.43 -12.73
N GLY A 102 -15.07 15.13 -12.25
CA GLY A 102 -16.46 14.88 -12.55
C GLY A 102 -17.30 16.15 -12.50
N SER A 103 -18.50 16.08 -13.06
CA SER A 103 -19.46 17.18 -13.05
C SER A 103 -20.85 16.67 -12.67
N ALA A 104 -21.51 17.31 -11.72
CA ALA A 104 -22.88 17.03 -11.33
C ALA A 104 -23.85 18.02 -12.01
N PRO A 105 -24.91 17.56 -12.69
CA PRO A 105 -25.89 18.44 -13.31
C PRO A 105 -26.73 19.15 -12.24
N THR A 106 -27.03 20.43 -12.46
CA THR A 106 -27.84 21.24 -11.54
C THR A 106 -29.27 21.36 -12.03
N SER A 107 -30.24 21.30 -11.13
CA SER A 107 -31.67 21.47 -11.44
C SER A 107 -32.16 22.89 -11.22
N PHE A 108 -31.62 23.58 -10.21
CA PHE A 108 -32.02 24.93 -9.80
C PHE A 108 -30.99 25.98 -10.22
N LEU A 109 -29.70 25.70 -10.05
CA LEU A 109 -28.64 26.63 -10.45
C LEU A 109 -28.58 26.88 -11.97
N LYS A 110 -29.15 25.97 -12.78
CA LYS A 110 -29.32 26.20 -14.22
C LYS A 110 -30.16 27.43 -14.53
N LEU A 111 -31.07 27.84 -13.63
CA LEU A 111 -31.85 29.08 -13.76
C LEU A 111 -30.95 30.33 -13.65
N ALA A 112 -29.81 30.20 -12.98
CA ALA A 112 -28.76 31.21 -12.89
C ALA A 112 -27.62 30.98 -13.91
N GLN A 113 -27.87 30.23 -14.99
CA GLN A 113 -26.87 29.88 -16.01
C GLN A 113 -25.66 29.09 -15.50
N ILE A 114 -25.80 28.37 -14.38
CA ILE A 114 -24.78 27.43 -13.88
C ILE A 114 -25.35 26.02 -14.08
N PRO A 115 -25.17 25.36 -15.23
CA PRO A 115 -25.84 24.09 -15.55
C PRO A 115 -25.19 22.86 -14.89
N LYS A 116 -23.97 23.00 -14.37
CA LYS A 116 -23.17 21.92 -13.79
C LYS A 116 -22.30 22.46 -12.64
N LEU A 117 -22.01 21.58 -11.68
CA LEU A 117 -21.02 21.81 -10.63
C LEU A 117 -19.90 20.78 -10.78
N ASP A 118 -18.69 21.26 -11.00
CA ASP A 118 -17.52 20.41 -11.12
C ASP A 118 -16.97 20.02 -9.75
N PHE A 119 -16.40 18.82 -9.67
CA PHE A 119 -15.71 18.33 -8.49
C PHE A 119 -14.48 17.53 -8.87
N ASN A 120 -13.50 17.55 -7.96
CA ASN A 120 -12.29 16.75 -8.07
C ASN A 120 -12.16 15.87 -6.81
N VAL A 121 -11.72 14.64 -7.01
CA VAL A 121 -11.33 13.71 -5.95
C VAL A 121 -9.96 13.15 -6.28
N ALA A 122 -9.12 13.06 -5.26
CA ALA A 122 -7.78 12.48 -5.37
C ALA A 122 -7.46 11.73 -4.09
N ASN A 123 -6.82 10.58 -4.21
CA ASN A 123 -6.34 9.81 -3.07
C ASN A 123 -5.05 9.05 -3.43
N LYS A 124 -4.39 8.51 -2.41
CA LYS A 124 -3.11 7.82 -2.48
C LYS A 124 -3.12 6.61 -1.56
N ALA A 125 -2.61 5.47 -2.01
CA ALA A 125 -2.24 4.36 -1.15
C ALA A 125 -0.76 4.07 -1.27
N SER A 126 -0.13 3.91 -0.11
CA SER A 126 1.25 3.45 0.05
C SER A 126 1.21 2.03 0.55
N LEU A 127 1.88 1.11 -0.14
CA LEU A 127 2.12 -0.21 0.42
C LEU A 127 2.96 -0.05 1.69
N PRO A 128 2.65 -0.76 2.78
CA PRO A 128 3.47 -0.63 3.97
C PRO A 128 4.85 -1.17 3.61
N LYS A 129 5.90 -0.42 3.92
CA LYS A 129 7.30 -0.82 3.73
C LYS A 129 7.82 -1.44 5.00
N ILE A 130 8.60 -2.52 4.90
CA ILE A 130 9.23 -3.10 6.09
C ILE A 130 10.33 -2.16 6.57
N ILE A 131 10.13 -1.55 7.73
CA ILE A 131 11.11 -0.61 8.30
C ILE A 131 12.05 -1.28 9.27
N SER A 132 11.64 -2.39 9.86
CA SER A 132 12.51 -3.18 10.72
C SER A 132 12.12 -4.65 10.77
N VAL A 133 13.10 -5.46 11.13
CA VAL A 133 12.97 -6.91 11.25
C VAL A 133 13.64 -7.42 12.51
N THR A 134 13.14 -8.53 13.03
CA THR A 134 13.72 -9.27 14.15
C THR A 134 13.75 -10.75 13.78
N PHE A 135 14.79 -11.45 14.20
CA PHE A 135 15.04 -12.84 13.88
C PHE A 135 15.04 -13.68 15.15
N THR A 136 14.30 -14.78 15.16
CA THR A 136 14.30 -15.74 16.27
C THR A 136 14.76 -17.10 15.75
N PRO A 137 16.01 -17.52 16.02
CA PRO A 137 16.50 -18.83 15.60
C PRO A 137 15.69 -19.95 16.24
N THR A 138 15.15 -20.86 15.45
CA THR A 138 14.33 -21.99 15.93
C THR A 138 15.07 -23.32 15.83
N GLY A 139 16.00 -23.44 14.89
CA GLY A 139 16.85 -24.61 14.70
C GLY A 139 18.14 -24.29 13.96
N ALA A 140 19.23 -24.99 14.28
CA ALA A 140 20.46 -24.95 13.49
C ALA A 140 21.25 -26.26 13.63
N SER A 141 21.71 -26.77 12.50
CA SER A 141 22.36 -28.08 12.38
C SER A 141 23.52 -28.06 11.38
N GLY A 142 24.27 -29.16 11.34
CA GLY A 142 25.44 -29.34 10.47
C GLY A 142 26.77 -29.09 11.19
N TRP A 143 27.87 -29.21 10.44
CA TRP A 143 29.23 -29.02 10.97
C TRP A 143 29.87 -27.72 10.48
N TYR A 144 29.28 -27.11 9.46
CA TYR A 144 29.78 -25.88 8.88
C TYR A 144 29.28 -24.66 9.64
N PRO A 145 30.15 -23.67 9.90
CA PRO A 145 29.72 -22.35 10.35
C PRO A 145 28.78 -21.71 9.33
N LYS A 146 27.74 -21.05 9.84
CA LYS A 146 26.71 -20.39 9.03
C LYS A 146 26.41 -19.02 9.57
N THR A 147 25.99 -18.11 8.70
CA THR A 147 25.50 -16.79 9.11
C THR A 147 24.33 -16.39 8.25
N ILE A 148 23.23 -16.07 8.90
CA ILE A 148 22.09 -15.42 8.27
C ILE A 148 22.36 -13.92 8.26
N PHE A 149 22.10 -13.28 7.13
CA PHE A 149 22.16 -11.84 6.98
C PHE A 149 20.88 -11.31 6.36
N VAL A 150 20.53 -10.07 6.71
CA VAL A 150 19.52 -9.29 6.02
C VAL A 150 20.18 -8.35 5.04
N PHE A 151 19.54 -8.11 3.90
CA PHE A 151 20.02 -7.15 2.92
C PHE A 151 18.88 -6.31 2.35
N THR A 152 19.24 -5.13 1.85
CA THR A 152 18.36 -4.27 1.06
C THR A 152 19.07 -3.88 -0.24
N LYS A 153 18.30 -3.70 -1.31
CA LYS A 153 18.79 -3.29 -2.63
C LYS A 153 17.99 -2.12 -3.18
N ASP A 154 18.61 -1.33 -4.05
CA ASP A 154 17.89 -0.36 -4.89
C ASP A 154 17.25 -1.05 -6.12
N LYS A 155 16.52 -0.25 -6.90
CA LYS A 155 15.85 -0.65 -8.14
C LYS A 155 16.76 -1.30 -9.19
N ASP A 156 18.07 -1.00 -9.14
CA ASP A 156 19.07 -1.53 -10.07
C ASP A 156 19.76 -2.79 -9.51
N GLY A 157 19.30 -3.27 -8.34
CA GLY A 157 19.81 -4.47 -7.68
C GLY A 157 21.10 -4.25 -6.88
N LYS A 158 21.57 -3.01 -6.73
CA LYS A 158 22.75 -2.69 -5.93
C LYS A 158 22.41 -2.82 -4.46
N ILE A 159 23.26 -3.53 -3.71
CA ILE A 159 23.14 -3.71 -2.27
C ILE A 159 23.35 -2.36 -1.56
N LEU A 160 22.33 -1.91 -0.85
CA LEU A 160 22.35 -0.70 -0.01
C LEU A 160 22.74 -1.04 1.44
N MET A 161 22.25 -2.18 1.93
CA MET A 161 22.59 -2.71 3.25
C MET A 161 22.84 -4.21 3.15
N LYS A 162 23.83 -4.70 3.90
CA LYS A 162 23.98 -6.11 4.26
C LYS A 162 24.43 -6.18 5.72
N LYS A 163 23.68 -6.90 6.56
CA LYS A 163 23.96 -7.00 8.00
C LYS A 163 23.75 -8.43 8.47
N ASP A 164 24.74 -8.99 9.14
CA ASP A 164 24.64 -10.30 9.78
C ASP A 164 23.70 -10.22 10.99
N VAL A 165 22.77 -11.17 11.10
CA VAL A 165 21.67 -11.16 12.07
C VAL A 165 21.60 -12.40 12.95
N ILE A 166 22.04 -13.55 12.42
CA ILE A 166 22.17 -14.78 13.20
C ILE A 166 23.48 -15.45 12.82
N THR A 167 24.24 -15.92 13.81
CA THR A 167 25.42 -16.74 13.62
C THR A 167 25.23 -18.15 14.17
N TYR A 168 25.84 -19.12 13.49
CA TYR A 168 25.98 -20.49 13.95
C TYR A 168 27.43 -20.93 13.78
N ASP A 169 28.02 -21.44 14.85
CA ASP A 169 29.36 -21.99 14.86
C ASP A 169 29.35 -23.36 15.56
N TYR A 170 30.15 -24.29 15.07
CA TYR A 170 30.27 -25.66 15.58
C TYR A 170 31.72 -25.99 15.92
N ASN A 171 31.96 -26.27 17.20
CA ASN A 171 33.27 -26.67 17.68
C ASN A 171 33.43 -28.18 17.57
N ILE A 172 34.24 -28.63 16.62
CA ILE A 172 34.47 -30.06 16.36
C ILE A 172 35.17 -30.79 17.52
N VAL A 173 35.96 -30.08 18.33
CA VAL A 173 36.73 -30.68 19.44
C VAL A 173 35.82 -31.00 20.63
N SER A 174 34.89 -30.11 20.94
CA SER A 174 33.97 -30.22 22.08
C SER A 174 32.56 -30.67 21.68
N GLY A 175 32.26 -30.72 20.39
CA GLY A 175 30.91 -30.92 19.86
C GLY A 175 29.94 -29.76 20.16
N LYS A 176 30.43 -28.63 20.67
CA LYS A 176 29.59 -27.51 21.12
C LYS A 176 29.04 -26.73 19.93
N LYS A 177 27.72 -26.55 19.91
CA LYS A 177 27.00 -25.64 19.01
C LYS A 177 26.82 -24.28 19.67
N THR A 178 27.17 -23.20 18.97
CA THR A 178 26.96 -21.83 19.43
C THR A 178 26.08 -21.11 18.41
N ILE A 179 24.94 -20.59 18.86
CA ILE A 179 24.00 -19.84 18.02
C ILE A 179 23.80 -18.48 18.68
N VAL A 180 23.95 -17.40 17.92
CA VAL A 180 23.73 -16.03 18.43
C VAL A 180 22.78 -15.29 17.49
N PRO A 181 21.64 -14.78 17.99
CA PRO A 181 21.11 -14.94 19.35
C PRO A 181 20.81 -16.42 19.69
N PRO A 182 20.72 -16.80 20.97
CA PRO A 182 20.40 -18.17 21.35
C PRO A 182 19.07 -18.64 20.74
N LEU A 183 18.91 -19.95 20.57
CA LEU A 183 17.66 -20.54 20.08
C LEU A 183 16.47 -20.03 20.90
N LYS A 184 15.35 -19.79 20.20
CA LYS A 184 14.08 -19.27 20.72
C LYS A 184 14.19 -17.88 21.38
N SER A 185 15.32 -17.20 21.22
CA SER A 185 15.53 -15.84 21.69
C SER A 185 15.59 -14.89 20.49
N ALA A 186 14.77 -13.85 20.51
CA ALA A 186 14.75 -12.84 19.46
C ALA A 186 16.08 -12.08 19.41
N SER A 187 16.51 -11.72 18.21
CA SER A 187 17.63 -10.81 17.96
C SER A 187 17.29 -9.39 18.42
N GLU A 188 18.28 -8.51 18.34
CA GLU A 188 17.97 -7.07 18.28
C GLU A 188 17.12 -6.73 17.05
N THR A 189 16.48 -5.57 17.08
CA THR A 189 15.70 -5.06 15.95
C THR A 189 16.63 -4.41 14.93
N TYR A 190 16.64 -4.92 13.70
CA TYR A 190 17.42 -4.37 12.60
C TYR A 190 16.55 -3.39 11.79
N VAL A 191 16.97 -2.13 11.75
CA VAL A 191 16.26 -1.07 11.00
C VAL A 191 16.72 -1.08 9.54
N LEU A 192 15.79 -1.37 8.62
CA LEU A 192 16.04 -1.42 7.17
C LEU A 192 16.01 -0.04 6.50
N GLY A 193 15.41 0.95 7.17
CA GLY A 193 15.12 2.25 6.59
C GLY A 193 13.94 2.20 5.61
N SER A 194 13.74 3.27 4.85
CA SER A 194 12.61 3.42 3.91
C SER A 194 13.05 3.73 2.48
N THR A 195 14.34 3.66 2.16
CA THR A 195 14.91 4.10 0.88
C THR A 195 15.27 2.96 -0.08
N TYR A 196 15.05 1.71 0.30
CA TYR A 196 15.36 0.54 -0.54
C TYR A 196 14.17 0.14 -1.44
N ASP A 197 14.40 -0.56 -2.54
CA ASP A 197 13.32 -1.08 -3.40
C ASP A 197 12.95 -2.51 -3.05
N THR A 198 13.96 -3.35 -2.78
CA THR A 198 13.76 -4.73 -2.32
C THR A 198 14.56 -5.01 -1.05
N PHE A 199 14.05 -5.92 -0.22
CA PHE A 199 14.79 -6.49 0.89
C PHE A 199 14.69 -8.01 0.86
N GLY A 200 15.66 -8.66 1.46
CA GLY A 200 15.68 -10.11 1.57
C GLY A 200 16.64 -10.58 2.65
N VAL A 201 16.70 -11.90 2.75
CA VAL A 201 17.59 -12.62 3.66
C VAL A 201 18.55 -13.50 2.86
N GLY A 202 19.71 -13.77 3.42
CA GLY A 202 20.68 -14.67 2.81
C GLY A 202 21.43 -15.47 3.84
N MET A 203 22.12 -16.50 3.38
CA MET A 203 22.97 -17.34 4.21
C MET A 203 24.39 -17.37 3.64
N ILE A 204 25.37 -17.20 4.51
CA ILE A 204 26.78 -17.47 4.24
C ILE A 204 27.13 -18.79 4.91
N VAL A 205 27.76 -19.69 4.16
CA VAL A 205 28.27 -20.97 4.65
C VAL A 205 29.78 -20.99 4.42
N TRP A 206 30.55 -21.34 5.43
CA TRP A 206 32.00 -21.54 5.32
C TRP A 206 32.30 -22.99 4.98
N ASP A 207 33.17 -23.21 3.99
CA ASP A 207 33.40 -24.53 3.41
C ASP A 207 34.43 -25.40 4.15
N GLN A 208 35.12 -24.86 5.15
CA GLN A 208 36.04 -25.61 5.98
C GLN A 208 35.37 -26.14 7.25
N PHE A 209 35.61 -27.43 7.52
CA PHE A 209 35.16 -28.17 8.71
C PHE A 209 35.88 -27.75 10.02
N GLN A 210 36.29 -26.49 10.13
CA GLN A 210 36.98 -25.98 11.30
C GLN A 210 36.22 -24.83 11.94
N ASP A 211 36.21 -24.85 13.26
CA ASP A 211 35.89 -23.71 14.10
C ASP A 211 36.67 -22.48 13.60
N GLN A 212 36.03 -21.30 13.60
CA GLN A 212 36.58 -19.99 13.22
C GLN A 212 36.33 -19.48 11.79
N ARG A 213 35.30 -19.96 11.08
CA ARG A 213 34.84 -19.30 9.83
C ARG A 213 35.99 -19.08 8.82
N LYS A 214 36.83 -20.11 8.67
CA LYS A 214 37.96 -20.11 7.74
C LYS A 214 37.54 -20.69 6.39
N GLY A 215 38.38 -20.47 5.38
CA GLY A 215 38.16 -20.99 4.03
C GLY A 215 37.31 -20.08 3.15
N SER A 216 36.79 -20.67 2.08
CA SER A 216 35.95 -19.95 1.13
C SER A 216 34.50 -19.93 1.63
N THR A 217 33.76 -18.92 1.17
CA THR A 217 32.35 -18.80 1.51
C THR A 217 31.46 -19.10 0.32
N LYS A 218 30.36 -19.80 0.59
CA LYS A 218 29.22 -19.88 -0.32
C LYS A 218 28.15 -18.94 0.21
N THR A 219 27.68 -18.03 -0.64
CA THR A 219 26.61 -17.09 -0.28
C THR A 219 25.36 -17.42 -1.07
N TYR A 220 24.26 -17.63 -0.36
CA TYR A 220 22.94 -17.86 -0.93
C TYR A 220 22.06 -16.64 -0.65
N TRP A 221 21.28 -16.24 -1.66
CA TRP A 221 20.42 -15.06 -1.61
C TRP A 221 18.97 -15.48 -1.82
N SER A 222 18.05 -14.96 -1.01
CA SER A 222 16.60 -15.23 -1.16
C SER A 222 16.01 -14.68 -2.46
N ASP A 223 16.68 -13.73 -3.13
CA ASP A 223 16.25 -13.14 -4.39
C ASP A 223 17.00 -13.69 -5.61
N ALA A 224 17.83 -14.72 -5.43
CA ALA A 224 18.45 -15.41 -6.55
C ALA A 224 17.43 -16.29 -7.30
N ALA A 225 17.66 -16.50 -8.60
CA ALA A 225 16.78 -17.32 -9.44
C ALA A 225 16.65 -18.79 -8.95
N ASP A 226 17.66 -19.28 -8.23
CA ASP A 226 17.73 -20.62 -7.65
C ASP A 226 17.47 -20.65 -6.13
N ALA A 227 16.96 -19.56 -5.54
CA ALA A 227 16.71 -19.44 -4.11
C ALA A 227 15.85 -20.59 -3.54
N SER A 228 14.88 -21.08 -4.31
CA SER A 228 14.00 -22.18 -3.90
C SER A 228 14.71 -23.52 -3.67
N LYS A 229 15.95 -23.69 -4.17
CA LYS A 229 16.78 -24.86 -3.88
C LYS A 229 17.46 -24.79 -2.51
N ARG A 230 17.45 -23.61 -1.89
CA ARG A 230 18.23 -23.29 -0.68
C ARG A 230 17.38 -22.76 0.45
N LEU A 231 16.23 -22.18 0.15
CA LEU A 231 15.35 -21.53 1.10
C LEU A 231 13.91 -21.94 0.84
N GLN A 232 13.30 -22.56 1.86
CA GLN A 232 11.86 -22.71 1.98
C GLN A 232 11.30 -21.60 2.87
N VAL A 233 10.21 -21.00 2.42
CA VAL A 233 9.56 -19.88 3.09
C VAL A 233 8.11 -20.26 3.34
N VAL A 234 7.69 -20.22 4.60
CA VAL A 234 6.31 -20.46 5.00
C VAL A 234 5.74 -19.19 5.63
N GLY A 235 4.58 -18.76 5.15
CA GLY A 235 3.94 -17.53 5.60
C GLY A 235 4.49 -16.26 4.94
N LYS A 236 3.89 -15.12 5.31
CA LYS A 236 4.28 -13.80 4.82
C LYS A 236 5.10 -13.10 5.89
N CYS A 237 6.05 -12.26 5.47
CA CYS A 237 6.82 -11.38 6.36
C CYS A 237 5.91 -10.25 6.90
N ARG A 238 4.91 -10.63 7.70
CA ARG A 238 3.92 -9.86 8.50
C ARG A 238 2.82 -10.78 9.06
N PRO A 239 2.70 -10.98 10.39
CA PRO A 239 3.64 -10.52 11.42
C PRO A 239 4.93 -11.35 11.40
N THR A 240 4.85 -12.65 11.07
CA THR A 240 5.94 -13.62 11.16
C THR A 240 5.98 -14.52 9.93
N GLN A 241 7.18 -14.81 9.46
CA GLN A 241 7.51 -15.71 8.35
C GLN A 241 8.53 -16.73 8.81
N GLU A 242 8.32 -18.00 8.51
CA GLU A 242 9.27 -19.07 8.84
C GLU A 242 10.19 -19.27 7.64
N ASN A 243 11.50 -19.31 7.91
CA ASN A 243 12.53 -19.52 6.90
C ASN A 243 13.37 -20.74 7.26
N HIS A 244 13.50 -21.63 6.28
CA HIS A 244 14.15 -22.93 6.41
C HIS A 244 15.22 -23.02 5.33
N TRP A 245 16.49 -23.06 5.74
CA TRP A 245 17.64 -23.01 4.84
C TRP A 245 18.34 -24.35 4.71
N GLU A 246 18.98 -24.52 3.55
CA GLU A 246 19.87 -25.63 3.21
C GLU A 246 21.26 -25.15 2.81
N ASP A 247 22.28 -25.81 3.35
CA ASP A 247 23.68 -25.52 3.09
C ASP A 247 24.24 -26.32 1.90
N GLY A 248 23.56 -27.40 1.50
CA GLY A 248 23.88 -28.23 0.34
C GLY A 248 24.37 -29.64 0.64
N GLY A 249 24.32 -30.09 1.89
CA GLY A 249 24.55 -31.49 2.25
C GLY A 249 23.37 -32.41 1.92
N ASP A 250 22.13 -31.92 2.07
CA ASP A 250 20.91 -32.64 1.73
C ASP A 250 19.78 -31.70 1.24
N THR A 251 18.51 -32.12 1.37
CA THR A 251 17.32 -31.38 0.90
C THR A 251 16.16 -31.42 1.91
N ASN A 252 16.43 -31.56 3.22
CA ASN A 252 15.44 -31.60 4.30
C ASN A 252 15.01 -30.22 4.86
N TYR A 253 15.74 -29.15 4.55
CA TYR A 253 15.56 -27.75 4.94
C TYR A 253 15.69 -27.48 6.45
N LYS A 254 16.59 -28.21 7.12
CA LYS A 254 16.79 -28.15 8.58
C LYS A 254 18.19 -27.73 8.98
N ASP A 255 19.01 -27.27 8.04
CA ASP A 255 20.35 -26.79 8.34
C ASP A 255 20.30 -25.47 9.14
N PHE A 256 19.34 -24.60 8.82
CA PHE A 256 19.09 -23.38 9.60
C PHE A 256 17.62 -22.95 9.51
N GLU A 257 16.96 -22.84 10.66
CA GLU A 257 15.55 -22.47 10.78
C GLU A 257 15.41 -21.24 11.68
N TYR A 258 14.59 -20.27 11.27
CA TYR A 258 14.26 -19.11 12.09
C TYR A 258 12.92 -18.48 11.71
N ASP A 259 12.33 -17.82 12.70
CA ASP A 259 11.18 -16.94 12.52
C ASP A 259 11.67 -15.53 12.21
N LEU A 260 11.20 -14.97 11.10
CA LEU A 260 11.41 -13.60 10.68
C LEU A 260 10.16 -12.78 11.00
N THR A 261 10.27 -11.88 11.97
CA THR A 261 9.19 -10.95 12.34
C THR A 261 9.45 -9.59 11.70
N CYS A 262 8.43 -9.03 11.04
CA CYS A 262 8.61 -7.86 10.18
C CYS A 262 7.63 -6.74 10.53
N ASN A 263 8.18 -5.54 10.79
CA ASN A 263 7.42 -4.36 11.16
C ASN A 263 7.34 -3.38 10.00
N SER A 264 6.16 -2.79 9.77
CA SER A 264 5.93 -1.84 8.69
C SER A 264 5.71 -0.40 9.16
N ASP A 265 6.05 0.56 8.30
CA ASP A 265 5.82 1.99 8.51
C ASP A 265 4.35 2.39 8.61
N ASN A 266 3.43 1.63 8.00
CA ASN A 266 2.01 1.95 8.02
C ASN A 266 1.17 0.85 8.68
N LYS A 267 0.65 1.14 9.88
CA LYS A 267 -0.36 0.32 10.57
C LYS A 267 -1.78 0.53 9.99
N ALA A 268 -2.01 1.53 9.14
CA ALA A 268 -3.36 1.91 8.71
C ALA A 268 -3.97 1.03 7.59
N LEU A 269 -3.23 0.06 7.04
CA LEU A 269 -3.76 -0.91 6.07
C LEU A 269 -4.27 -2.22 6.72
N TYR A 270 -4.25 -2.30 8.06
CA TYR A 270 -4.88 -3.38 8.81
C TYR A 270 -6.34 -3.01 9.15
N VAL A 271 -7.17 -2.83 8.11
CA VAL A 271 -8.60 -3.12 8.28
C VAL A 271 -8.74 -4.60 7.96
N SER A 272 -9.00 -5.36 9.02
CA SER A 272 -9.41 -6.76 9.02
C SER A 272 -10.31 -7.11 7.83
N GLN A 273 -9.97 -8.20 7.13
CA GLN A 273 -11.02 -9.14 6.78
C GLN A 273 -11.32 -9.97 8.02
#